data_AF-A0A365ZQ18-F1
#
_entry.id   AF-A0A365ZQ18-F1
#
_cell.length_a   1.000
_cell.length_b   1.000
_cell.length_c   1.000
_cell.angle_alpha   90.00
_cell.angle_beta   90.00
_cell.angle_gamma   90.00
#
_symmetry.space_group_name_H-M   'P 1'
#
loop_
_entity.id
_entity.type
_entity.pdbx_description
1 polymer ?
#
loop_
_entity_poly.entity_id
_entity_poly.type
_entity_poly.pdbx_seq_one_letter_code
_entity_poly.pdbx_strand_id
1 'polypeptide(L)'
;MVVRDDAVRVGADHVLPVLGATTRFHSSDPATVAIGPDGTALALRPGRADVTAETASAPGPLTSPPVTLFPGADPDAAECA
;
A
#
# COMPACT_ATOMS: atom_id res chain seq x y z
N MET A 1 30.92 -1.66 -20.96
CA MET A 1 30.46 -0.49 -20.18
C MET A 1 30.18 -0.99 -18.78
N VAL A 2 31.05 -0.66 -17.81
CA VAL A 2 30.92 -1.11 -16.42
C VAL A 2 30.43 0.09 -15.63
N VAL A 3 29.19 0.03 -15.12
CA VAL A 3 28.68 1.02 -14.17
C VAL A 3 29.37 0.72 -12.83
N ARG A 4 30.12 1.70 -12.31
CA ARG A 4 30.97 1.55 -11.11
C ARG A 4 30.36 2.15 -9.85
N ASP A 5 29.25 2.88 -9.96
CA ASP A 5 28.64 3.59 -8.84
C ASP A 5 27.11 3.45 -8.92
N ASP A 6 26.58 2.46 -8.23
CA ASP A 6 25.14 2.30 -7.95
C ASP A 6 24.81 2.90 -6.58
N ALA A 7 25.34 4.11 -6.32
CA ALA A 7 25.15 4.79 -5.06
C ALA A 7 23.83 5.57 -5.12
N VAL A 8 22.79 5.05 -4.45
CA VAL A 8 21.54 5.79 -4.22
C VAL A 8 21.87 7.08 -3.48
N ARG A 9 21.69 8.23 -4.16
CA ARG A 9 21.92 9.55 -3.58
C ARG A 9 20.59 10.09 -3.07
N VAL A 10 20.48 10.23 -1.75
CA VAL A 10 19.30 10.81 -1.09
C VAL A 10 19.00 12.18 -1.71
N GLY A 11 17.81 12.33 -2.29
CA GLY A 11 17.36 13.57 -2.95
C GLY A 11 17.72 13.73 -4.43
N ALA A 12 18.54 12.85 -5.03
CA ALA A 12 18.81 12.88 -6.47
C ALA A 12 17.82 12.01 -7.27
N ASP A 13 17.34 10.93 -6.66
CA ASP A 13 16.48 9.93 -7.35
C ASP A 13 14.97 10.18 -7.15
N HIS A 14 14.57 11.34 -6.62
CA HIS A 14 13.19 11.62 -6.16
C HIS A 14 12.61 10.56 -5.19
N VAL A 15 13.47 9.69 -4.64
CA VAL A 15 13.11 8.75 -3.59
C VAL A 15 13.23 9.48 -2.27
N LEU A 16 12.10 9.76 -1.64
CA LEU A 16 12.06 10.32 -0.29
C LEU A 16 12.54 9.25 0.69
N PRO A 17 13.46 9.58 1.61
CA PRO A 17 13.90 8.62 2.61
C PRO A 17 12.72 8.28 3.51
N VAL A 18 12.28 7.02 3.47
CA VAL A 18 11.29 6.48 4.41
C VAL A 18 11.97 6.41 5.78
N LEU A 19 11.48 7.22 6.73
CA LEU A 19 12.12 7.47 8.03
C LEU A 19 11.79 6.41 9.10
N GLY A 20 11.01 5.39 8.75
CA GLY A 20 10.64 4.32 9.67
C GLY A 20 10.26 3.04 8.93
N ALA A 21 10.58 1.90 9.53
CA ALA A 21 10.21 0.59 8.99
C ALA A 21 8.71 0.27 9.11
N THR A 22 7.91 1.14 9.73
CA THR A 22 6.51 0.88 10.05
C THR A 22 5.59 1.66 9.12
N THR A 23 5.19 1.01 8.03
CA THR A 23 4.03 1.40 7.24
C THR A 23 2.77 1.00 8.00
N ARG A 24 1.79 1.90 8.08
CA ARG A 24 0.47 1.62 8.65
C ARG A 24 -0.51 1.40 7.52
N PHE A 25 -1.35 0.39 7.66
CA PHE A 25 -2.40 0.09 6.72
C PHE A 25 -3.76 0.40 7.34
N HIS A 26 -4.65 0.97 6.55
CA HIS A 26 -6.01 1.28 6.95
C HIS A 26 -6.99 0.73 5.91
N SER A 27 -8.01 -0.01 6.38
CA SER A 27 -9.13 -0.47 5.59
C SER A 27 -10.34 0.42 5.88
N SER A 28 -11.03 0.86 4.83
CA SER A 28 -12.28 1.63 4.94
C SER A 28 -13.42 0.82 5.56
N ASP A 29 -13.36 -0.51 5.47
CA ASP A 29 -14.32 -1.44 6.08
C ASP A 29 -13.61 -2.68 6.66
N PRO A 30 -13.18 -2.62 7.93
CA PRO A 30 -12.52 -3.73 8.62
C PRO A 30 -13.40 -4.97 8.81
N ALA A 31 -14.72 -4.86 8.67
CA ALA A 31 -15.63 -6.01 8.75
C ALA A 31 -15.66 -6.82 7.44
N THR A 32 -15.28 -6.19 6.33
CA THR A 32 -15.16 -6.79 4.98
C THR A 32 -13.73 -7.24 4.72
N VAL A 33 -12.74 -6.37 4.95
CA VAL A 33 -11.31 -6.69 4.85
C VAL A 33 -10.54 -6.17 6.06
N ALA A 34 -9.89 -7.07 6.80
CA ALA A 34 -8.93 -6.71 7.83
C ALA A 34 -7.49 -6.73 7.28
N ILE A 35 -6.67 -5.75 7.62
CA ILE A 35 -5.27 -5.67 7.20
C ILE A 35 -4.34 -5.77 8.41
N GLY A 36 -3.37 -6.67 8.33
CA GLY A 36 -2.31 -6.82 9.32
C GLY A 36 -1.27 -5.69 9.27
N PRO A 37 -0.44 -5.54 10.32
CA PRO A 37 0.62 -4.54 10.35
C PRO A 37 1.73 -4.76 9.30
N ASP A 38 1.80 -5.96 8.72
CA ASP A 38 2.70 -6.37 7.64
C ASP A 38 2.09 -6.12 6.24
N GLY A 39 0.85 -5.65 6.16
CA GLY A 39 0.12 -5.45 4.92
C GLY A 39 -0.65 -6.68 4.42
N THR A 40 -0.66 -7.78 5.17
CA THR A 40 -1.43 -8.97 4.81
C THR A 40 -2.93 -8.68 4.91
N ALA A 41 -3.67 -8.88 3.81
CA ALA A 41 -5.11 -8.68 3.76
C ALA A 41 -5.88 -9.98 4.01
N LEU A 42 -6.82 -9.95 4.95
CA LEU A 42 -7.75 -11.03 5.22
C LEU A 42 -9.17 -10.64 4.80
N ALA A 43 -9.70 -11.37 3.83
CA ALA A 43 -11.10 -11.32 3.43
C ALA A 43 -11.99 -11.96 4.50
N LEU A 44 -12.87 -11.17 5.12
CA LEU A 44 -13.77 -11.65 6.18
C LEU A 44 -15.18 -11.90 5.66
N ARG A 45 -15.67 -11.04 4.76
CA ARG A 45 -17.01 -11.11 4.17
C ARG A 45 -17.00 -10.60 2.74
N PRO A 46 -17.94 -11.03 1.89
CA PRO A 46 -18.10 -10.46 0.57
C PRO A 46 -18.45 -8.97 0.63
N GLY A 47 -17.92 -8.17 -0.29
CA GLY A 47 -18.19 -6.73 -0.35
C GLY A 47 -17.09 -5.95 -1.04
N ARG A 48 -16.95 -4.68 -0.68
CA ARG A 48 -15.94 -3.75 -1.21
C ARG A 48 -15.27 -3.02 -0.06
N ALA A 49 -13.95 -2.95 -0.06
CA ALA A 49 -13.17 -2.16 0.90
C ALA A 49 -11.99 -1.46 0.21
N ASP A 50 -11.72 -0.22 0.56
CA ASP A 50 -10.57 0.54 0.10
C ASP A 50 -9.46 0.48 1.15
N VAL A 51 -8.25 0.13 0.73
CA VAL A 51 -7.06 0.01 1.59
C VAL A 51 -6.07 1.10 1.26
N THR A 52 -5.60 1.81 2.29
CA THR A 52 -4.58 2.85 2.17
C THR A 52 -3.36 2.49 3.01
N ALA A 53 -2.18 2.78 2.50
CA ALA A 53 -0.92 2.65 3.21
C ALA A 53 -0.39 4.05 3.54
N GLU A 54 0.06 4.24 4.77
CA GLU A 54 0.70 5.46 5.23
C GLU A 54 2.08 5.13 5.77
N THR A 55 3.11 5.81 5.28
CA THR A 55 4.48 5.63 5.77
C THR A 55 5.12 6.97 6.07
N ALA A 56 5.95 7.02 7.12
CA ALA A 56 6.66 8.24 7.48
C ALA A 56 7.85 8.43 6.53
N SER A 57 7.96 9.60 5.90
CA SER A 57 9.12 9.98 5.09
C SER A 57 9.63 11.37 5.48
N ALA A 58 10.85 11.72 5.09
CA ALA A 58 11.25 13.13 5.08
C ALA A 58 10.78 13.74 3.75
N PRO A 59 10.01 14.84 3.73
CA PRO A 59 9.74 15.80 4.82
C PRO A 59 8.41 15.58 5.59
N GLY A 60 7.58 14.60 5.20
CA GLY A 60 6.27 14.33 5.82
C GLY A 60 5.73 12.94 5.48
N PRO A 61 4.57 12.54 6.03
CA PRO A 61 3.98 11.25 5.73
C PRO A 61 3.63 11.12 4.24
N LEU A 62 3.84 9.93 3.69
CA LEU A 62 3.37 9.55 2.37
C LEU A 62 2.18 8.64 2.53
N THR A 63 1.06 9.03 1.92
CA THR A 63 -0.14 8.20 1.84
C THR A 63 -0.26 7.68 0.41
N SER A 64 -0.45 6.38 0.27
CA SER A 64 -0.72 5.76 -1.02
C SER A 64 -2.11 6.16 -1.53
N PRO A 65 -2.35 6.15 -2.85
CA PRO A 65 -3.72 6.05 -3.34
C PRO A 65 -4.39 4.79 -2.77
N PRO A 66 -5.74 4.79 -2.62
CA PRO A 66 -6.46 3.62 -2.16
C PRO A 66 -6.37 2.48 -3.17
N VAL A 67 -6.18 1.27 -2.66
CA VAL A 67 -6.36 0.03 -3.40
C VAL A 67 -7.73 -0.54 -3.04
N THR A 68 -8.61 -0.63 -4.02
CA THR A 68 -9.94 -1.22 -3.82
C THR A 68 -9.85 -2.75 -3.89
N LEU A 69 -10.44 -3.42 -2.91
CA LEU A 69 -10.57 -4.86 -2.83
C LEU A 69 -12.04 -5.25 -2.88
N PHE A 70 -12.33 -6.35 -3.59
CA PHE A 70 -13.67 -6.91 -3.72
C PHE A 70 -13.71 -8.38 -3.25
N PRO A 71 -13.64 -8.64 -1.93
CA PRO A 71 -13.72 -10.00 -1.44
C PRO A 71 -15.02 -10.68 -1.87
N GLY A 72 -14.94 -11.94 -2.28
CA GLY A 72 -16.12 -12.72 -2.64
C GLY A 72 -16.90 -12.18 -3.85
N ALA A 73 -16.37 -11.18 -4.57
CA ALA A 73 -16.92 -10.78 -5.85
C ALA A 73 -16.65 -11.86 -6.91
N ASP A 74 -17.57 -11.95 -7.87
CA ASP A 74 -17.39 -12.75 -9.06
C ASP A 74 -16.18 -12.18 -9.84
N PRO A 75 -15.13 -12.99 -10.13
CA PRO A 75 -13.97 -12.53 -10.89
C PRO A 75 -14.32 -12.06 -12.30
N ASP A 76 -15.47 -12.48 -12.84
CA ASP A 76 -15.96 -12.07 -14.15
C ASP A 76 -16.85 -10.81 -14.10
N ALA A 77 -17.10 -10.26 -12.90
CA ALA A 77 -17.86 -9.02 -12.76
C ALA A 77 -17.10 -7.81 -13.33
N ALA A 78 -17.83 -6.84 -13.88
CA ALA A 78 -17.26 -5.60 -14.42
C ALA A 78 -16.50 -4.76 -13.37
N GLU A 79 -16.72 -5.04 -12.08
CA GLU A 79 -16.04 -4.41 -10.95
C GLU A 79 -14.60 -4.94 -10.75
N CYS A 80 -14.27 -6.10 -11.36
CA CYS A 80 -13.01 -6.82 -11.26
C CYS A 80 -12.17 -6.79 -12.57
N ALA A 81 -12.65 -6.10 -13.63
CA ALA A 81 -12.08 -6.09 -14.98
C ALA A 81 -11.11 -4.92 -15.24
#